data_AF-A0A3M1LKA1-F1
#
_entry.id   AF-A0A3M1LKA1-F1
#
_cell.length_a   1.000
_cell.length_b   1.000
_cell.length_c   1.000
_cell.angle_alpha   90.00
_cell.angle_beta   90.00
_cell.angle_gamma   90.00
#
_symmetry.space_group_name_H-M   'P 1'
#
loop_
_entity.id
_entity.type
_entity.pdbx_description
1 polymer ?
#
loop_
_entity_poly.entity_id
_entity_poly.type
_entity_poly.pdbx_seq_one_letter_code
_entity_poly.pdbx_strand_id
1 'polypeptide(L)'
;MKRNFLTLALLVGFLWTGLQPLEAQNYSGLYPTVDFQRHNAYLGGGQFSPVLTGDTLARIRFRGRVPGGFFTSGTEIMAWITGPVTNTSFESNLNFRTNLRDRLTILHNGNVGINTIGAQQLLTLSHAHTPVFRFDRADPGKFDFEIYQADGGLFFRGGADAVGAGLHEFVVIDDIGRVGIGTTTPAQKLTVSDAEPIFRLERNGGGEFDFELVNASGGDLRFRGGADDTSPGLNELVTFTASGRVGIGTTAPDQKLTVSDAEPVVRLEADGAGGPDFELMNTTAGDLRFRGGADGTGAGLDDLVTFTASGRVGIGTTAPDQLLTLS
;
A
#
# COMPACT_ATOMS: atom_id res chain seq x y z
N MET A 1 17.75 7.83 -82.22
CA MET A 1 16.42 8.50 -82.19
C MET A 1 15.92 8.48 -80.76
N LYS A 2 15.72 9.66 -80.18
CA LYS A 2 15.18 9.90 -78.83
C LYS A 2 13.68 9.62 -78.80
N ARG A 3 13.13 9.16 -77.67
CA ARG A 3 11.78 9.53 -77.24
C ARG A 3 11.75 9.73 -75.73
N ASN A 4 11.42 10.96 -75.37
CA ASN A 4 11.39 11.55 -74.04
C ASN A 4 10.09 11.20 -73.31
N PHE A 5 10.19 10.96 -72.01
CA PHE A 5 9.05 11.07 -71.10
C PHE A 5 8.89 12.53 -70.64
N LEU A 6 7.62 12.94 -70.59
CA LEU A 6 7.12 14.25 -70.18
C LEU A 6 7.31 14.42 -68.66
N THR A 7 7.98 15.49 -68.23
CA THR A 7 7.98 15.93 -66.82
C THR A 7 7.18 17.21 -66.72
N LEU A 8 6.08 17.16 -65.98
CA LEU A 8 5.17 18.29 -65.71
C LEU A 8 5.73 19.14 -64.56
N ALA A 9 5.81 20.44 -64.79
CA ALA A 9 6.36 21.44 -63.87
C ALA A 9 5.45 21.66 -62.64
N LEU A 10 6.06 21.80 -61.46
CA LEU A 10 5.45 22.49 -60.31
C LEU A 10 6.32 23.71 -59.97
N LEU A 11 5.78 24.88 -60.26
CA LEU A 11 6.33 26.19 -59.96
C LEU A 11 6.06 26.50 -58.48
N VAL A 12 7.10 26.65 -57.65
CA VAL A 12 6.98 27.25 -56.31
C VAL A 12 7.85 28.50 -56.29
N GLY A 13 7.19 29.64 -56.13
CA GLY A 13 7.82 30.96 -56.09
C GLY A 13 8.78 31.08 -54.91
N PHE A 14 10.03 31.40 -55.23
CA PHE A 14 11.02 31.88 -54.28
C PHE A 14 10.72 33.35 -53.94
N LEU A 15 10.30 33.61 -52.71
CA LEU A 15 10.53 34.89 -52.04
C LEU A 15 11.43 34.63 -50.84
N TRP A 16 12.61 35.21 -50.91
CA TRP A 16 13.77 34.94 -50.09
C TRP A 16 13.83 35.92 -48.92
N THR A 17 13.47 35.47 -47.71
CA THR A 17 14.03 35.95 -46.43
C THR A 17 13.94 34.81 -45.40
N GLY A 18 15.06 34.16 -45.10
CA GLY A 18 15.26 33.46 -43.82
C GLY A 18 14.67 32.06 -43.60
N LEU A 19 14.25 31.31 -44.62
CA LEU A 19 13.92 29.89 -44.43
C LEU A 19 15.20 29.04 -44.39
N GLN A 20 15.56 28.54 -43.19
CA GLN A 20 16.60 27.52 -43.05
C GLN A 20 16.14 26.24 -43.78
N PRO A 21 16.99 25.64 -44.63
CA PRO A 21 16.65 24.39 -45.30
C PRO A 21 16.46 23.29 -44.25
N LEU A 22 15.39 22.52 -44.42
CA LEU A 22 15.28 21.21 -43.80
C LEU A 22 16.35 20.33 -44.45
N GLU A 23 17.57 20.32 -43.90
CA GLU A 23 18.64 19.48 -44.41
C GLU A 23 18.47 18.07 -43.85
N ALA A 24 17.65 17.25 -44.51
CA ALA A 24 17.64 15.82 -44.28
C ALA A 24 18.92 15.23 -44.92
N GLN A 25 20.06 15.30 -44.20
CA GLN A 25 21.28 14.63 -44.62
C GLN A 25 21.12 13.12 -44.43
N ASN A 26 21.02 12.39 -45.55
CA ASN A 26 20.90 10.94 -45.57
C ASN A 26 22.32 10.34 -45.64
N TYR A 27 22.93 10.02 -44.50
CA TYR A 27 24.16 9.23 -44.49
C TYR A 27 23.81 7.76 -44.70
N SER A 28 24.34 7.17 -45.77
CA SER A 28 24.11 5.78 -46.16
C SER A 28 24.47 4.78 -45.03
N GLY A 29 23.53 3.92 -44.64
CA GLY A 29 23.79 2.66 -43.93
C GLY A 29 22.93 2.43 -42.68
N LEU A 30 22.04 1.43 -42.73
CA LEU A 30 21.29 0.79 -41.64
C LEU A 30 20.36 1.66 -40.74
N TYR A 31 20.59 2.97 -40.58
CA TYR A 31 19.78 3.87 -39.74
C TYR A 31 19.63 5.25 -40.39
N PRO A 32 18.61 5.50 -41.24
CA PRO A 32 18.38 6.84 -41.79
C PRO A 32 18.05 7.84 -40.67
N THR A 33 18.80 8.94 -40.60
CA THR A 33 18.59 10.02 -39.62
C THR A 33 18.00 11.28 -40.27
N VAL A 34 17.29 12.07 -39.47
CA VAL A 34 16.86 13.43 -39.86
C VAL A 34 17.39 14.36 -38.77
N ASP A 35 18.41 15.14 -39.10
CA ASP A 35 19.04 16.07 -38.18
C ASP A 35 18.45 17.47 -38.31
N PHE A 36 18.07 18.05 -37.18
CA PHE A 36 17.64 19.45 -37.12
C PHE A 36 18.80 20.31 -36.61
N GLN A 37 19.53 20.92 -37.53
CA GLN A 37 20.65 21.81 -37.20
C GLN A 37 20.16 23.25 -37.09
N ARG A 38 20.27 23.86 -35.90
CA ARG A 38 19.82 25.23 -35.63
C ARG A 38 21.00 26.15 -35.34
N HIS A 39 21.00 27.32 -35.99
CA HIS A 39 21.94 28.43 -35.75
C HIS A 39 21.26 29.77 -35.98
N ASN A 40 21.62 30.82 -35.23
CA ASN A 40 20.88 32.10 -35.23
C ASN A 40 21.12 32.98 -36.45
N ALA A 41 22.29 32.86 -37.08
CA ALA A 41 22.63 33.55 -38.31
C ALA A 41 23.77 32.84 -39.03
N TYR A 42 23.82 32.94 -40.36
CA TYR A 42 25.00 32.58 -41.13
C TYR A 42 25.95 33.79 -41.16
N LEU A 43 27.20 33.60 -40.76
CA LEU A 43 28.19 34.67 -40.63
C LEU A 43 29.13 34.78 -41.84
N GLY A 44 28.96 33.90 -42.84
CA GLY A 44 29.88 33.78 -43.98
C GLY A 44 31.04 32.82 -43.70
N GLY A 45 31.71 32.34 -44.76
CA GLY A 45 32.88 31.47 -44.63
C GLY A 45 32.64 30.14 -43.91
N GLY A 46 31.41 29.60 -43.93
CA GLY A 46 31.05 28.38 -43.20
C GLY A 46 30.85 28.56 -41.69
N GLN A 47 30.86 29.80 -41.19
CA GLN A 47 30.63 30.10 -39.77
C GLN A 47 29.16 30.39 -39.49
N PHE A 48 28.71 29.94 -38.33
CA PHE A 48 27.33 30.08 -37.87
C PHE A 48 27.31 30.72 -36.47
N SER A 49 26.36 31.62 -36.25
CA SER A 49 26.14 32.24 -34.93
C SER A 49 25.58 31.18 -33.96
N PRO A 50 26.09 31.12 -32.71
CA PRO A 50 25.64 30.14 -31.74
C PRO A 50 24.16 30.32 -31.40
N VAL A 51 23.55 29.22 -30.99
CA VAL A 51 22.27 29.24 -30.29
C VAL A 51 22.41 29.87 -28.90
N LEU A 52 21.31 30.35 -28.34
CA LEU A 52 21.23 31.02 -27.05
C LEU A 52 20.22 30.32 -26.14
N THR A 53 20.35 30.54 -24.83
CA THR A 53 19.35 30.10 -23.85
C THR A 53 17.97 30.65 -24.23
N GLY A 54 16.95 29.79 -24.24
CA GLY A 54 15.59 30.11 -24.68
C GLY A 54 15.31 29.81 -26.15
N ASP A 55 16.33 29.53 -26.97
CA ASP A 55 16.11 29.17 -28.37
C ASP A 55 15.39 27.82 -28.51
N THR A 56 14.41 27.77 -29.41
CA THR A 56 13.83 26.51 -29.86
C THR A 56 14.76 25.87 -30.87
N LEU A 57 15.24 24.66 -30.56
CA LEU A 57 16.10 23.88 -31.46
C LEU A 57 15.31 23.31 -32.62
N ALA A 58 14.19 22.66 -32.31
CA ALA A 58 13.32 22.05 -33.30
C ALA A 58 11.88 21.99 -32.80
N ARG A 59 10.95 22.00 -33.75
CA ARG A 59 9.52 21.89 -33.51
C ARG A 59 8.88 21.07 -34.61
N ILE A 60 8.34 19.91 -34.24
CA ILE A 60 7.58 19.03 -35.14
C ILE A 60 6.09 19.23 -34.82
N ARG A 61 5.34 19.78 -35.78
CA ARG A 61 3.90 20.04 -35.63
C ARG A 61 3.09 19.10 -36.48
N PHE A 62 2.17 18.40 -35.84
CA PHE A 62 1.18 17.56 -36.52
C PHE A 62 -0.07 18.41 -36.79
N ARG A 63 -0.40 18.60 -38.07
CA ARG A 63 -1.45 19.53 -38.53
C ARG A 63 -2.51 18.83 -39.34
N GLY A 64 -3.76 19.24 -39.14
CA GLY A 64 -4.91 18.82 -39.93
C GLY A 64 -5.69 20.02 -40.46
N ARG A 65 -6.38 19.86 -41.59
CA ARG A 65 -7.29 20.87 -42.13
C ARG A 65 -8.65 20.73 -41.44
N VAL A 66 -9.15 21.82 -40.86
CA VAL A 66 -10.50 21.86 -40.30
C VAL A 66 -11.54 22.25 -41.36
N PRO A 67 -12.79 21.76 -41.30
CA PRO A 67 -13.83 22.15 -42.24
C PRO A 67 -14.01 23.66 -42.29
N GLY A 68 -13.97 24.24 -43.50
CA GLY A 68 -14.11 25.69 -43.69
C GLY A 68 -12.94 26.56 -43.20
N GLY A 69 -11.82 25.98 -42.76
CA GLY A 69 -10.71 26.73 -42.17
C GLY A 69 -9.30 26.31 -42.62
N PHE A 70 -8.30 26.86 -41.92
CA PHE A 70 -6.87 26.64 -42.16
C PHE A 70 -6.36 25.34 -41.51
N PHE A 71 -5.12 24.98 -41.85
CA PHE A 71 -4.41 23.92 -41.11
C PHE A 71 -4.15 24.34 -39.67
N THR A 72 -4.61 23.54 -38.73
CA THR A 72 -4.45 23.78 -37.29
C THR A 72 -3.56 22.70 -36.68
N SER A 73 -2.71 23.08 -35.74
CA SER A 73 -1.86 22.16 -34.97
C SER A 73 -2.58 21.73 -33.70
N GLY A 74 -2.79 20.42 -33.53
CA GLY A 74 -3.33 19.85 -32.30
C GLY A 74 -2.24 19.31 -31.35
N THR A 75 -1.13 18.83 -31.91
CA THR A 75 -0.06 18.13 -31.20
C THR A 75 1.30 18.61 -31.70
N GLU A 76 2.27 18.66 -30.79
CA GLU A 76 3.62 19.14 -31.06
C GLU A 76 4.68 18.36 -30.27
N ILE A 77 5.84 18.15 -30.89
CA ILE A 77 7.09 17.78 -30.20
C ILE A 77 8.05 18.95 -30.33
N MET A 78 8.62 19.39 -29.22
CA MET A 78 9.49 20.56 -29.18
C MET A 78 10.72 20.30 -28.31
N ALA A 79 11.88 20.74 -28.79
CA ALA A 79 13.11 20.81 -28.00
C ALA A 79 13.60 22.26 -27.94
N TRP A 80 14.08 22.70 -26.78
CA TRP A 80 14.57 24.06 -26.58
C TRP A 80 15.69 24.11 -25.55
N ILE A 81 16.51 25.15 -25.65
CA ILE A 81 17.67 25.36 -24.79
C ILE A 81 17.21 26.02 -23.50
N THR A 82 17.61 25.44 -22.37
CA THR A 82 17.20 25.90 -21.04
C THR A 82 18.33 26.44 -20.19
N GLY A 83 19.55 25.98 -20.45
CA GLY A 83 20.72 26.38 -19.70
C GLY A 83 21.73 27.19 -20.50
N PRO A 84 22.90 27.47 -19.89
CA PRO A 84 24.00 28.15 -20.54
C PRO A 84 24.47 27.40 -21.80
N VAL A 85 24.84 28.16 -22.84
CA VAL A 85 25.47 27.62 -24.05
C VAL A 85 26.98 27.85 -23.96
N THR A 86 27.77 26.79 -24.12
CA THR A 86 29.23 26.81 -24.15
C THR A 86 29.75 26.48 -25.56
N ASN A 87 31.08 26.43 -25.72
CA ASN A 87 31.69 26.02 -26.99
C ASN A 87 31.60 24.50 -27.26
N THR A 88 31.21 23.68 -26.29
CA THR A 88 31.15 22.21 -26.41
C THR A 88 29.81 21.61 -26.03
N SER A 89 28.91 22.36 -25.39
CA SER A 89 27.62 21.85 -24.91
C SER A 89 26.58 22.94 -24.68
N PHE A 90 25.32 22.51 -24.59
CA PHE A 90 24.21 23.28 -24.07
C PHE A 90 23.22 22.33 -23.38
N GLU A 91 22.47 22.85 -22.42
CA GLU A 91 21.38 22.12 -21.79
C GLU A 91 20.08 22.32 -22.57
N SER A 92 19.33 21.24 -22.79
CA SER A 92 18.05 21.32 -23.50
C SER A 92 17.01 20.39 -22.90
N ASN A 93 15.75 20.79 -23.04
CA ASN A 93 14.59 20.00 -22.66
C ASN A 93 13.86 19.48 -23.90
N LEU A 94 13.12 18.40 -23.71
CA LEU A 94 12.20 17.83 -24.70
C LEU A 94 10.78 17.83 -24.16
N ASN A 95 9.80 18.19 -24.98
CA ASN A 95 8.40 18.24 -24.57
C ASN A 95 7.47 17.70 -25.66
N PHE A 96 6.45 16.98 -25.21
CA PHE A 96 5.35 16.46 -26.01
C PHE A 96 4.06 17.15 -25.56
N ARG A 97 3.36 17.76 -26.52
CA ARG A 97 2.13 18.53 -26.28
C ARG A 97 0.96 17.90 -27.01
N THR A 98 -0.18 17.79 -26.32
CA THR A 98 -1.46 17.46 -26.95
C THR A 98 -2.49 18.52 -26.60
N ASN A 99 -3.32 18.87 -27.58
CA ASN A 99 -4.25 20.00 -27.49
C ASN A 99 -3.55 21.30 -27.00
N LEU A 100 -2.32 21.53 -27.48
CA LEU A 100 -1.47 22.64 -27.08
C LEU A 100 -1.17 22.72 -25.56
N ARG A 101 -1.30 21.62 -24.83
CA ARG A 101 -0.91 21.49 -23.41
C ARG A 101 0.23 20.51 -23.26
N ASP A 102 1.11 20.80 -22.32
CA ASP A 102 2.28 19.96 -22.02
C ASP A 102 1.82 18.66 -21.37
N ARG A 103 2.23 17.52 -21.92
CA ARG A 103 1.85 16.19 -21.43
C ARG A 103 3.01 15.37 -20.92
N LEU A 104 4.15 15.43 -21.60
CA LEU A 104 5.39 14.81 -21.18
C LEU A 104 6.51 15.82 -21.37
N THR A 105 7.26 16.10 -20.33
CA THR A 105 8.44 16.97 -20.37
C THR A 105 9.62 16.20 -19.81
N ILE A 106 10.73 16.17 -20.55
CA ILE A 106 12.01 15.63 -20.08
C ILE A 106 12.94 16.83 -19.92
N LEU A 107 13.36 17.10 -18.69
CA LEU A 107 14.27 18.18 -18.36
C LEU A 107 15.72 17.75 -18.62
N HIS A 108 16.60 18.72 -18.88
CA HIS A 108 18.04 18.50 -19.10
C HIS A 108 18.73 17.78 -17.94
N ASN A 109 18.20 17.89 -16.73
CA ASN A 109 18.68 17.19 -15.53
C ASN A 109 18.14 15.75 -15.39
N GLY A 110 17.37 15.26 -16.35
CA GLY A 110 16.80 13.91 -16.38
C GLY A 110 15.40 13.78 -15.78
N ASN A 111 14.88 14.81 -15.11
CA ASN A 111 13.54 14.76 -14.52
C ASN A 111 12.45 14.70 -15.60
N VAL A 112 11.46 13.84 -15.38
CA VAL A 112 10.32 13.61 -16.26
C VAL A 112 9.05 14.14 -15.61
N GLY A 113 8.37 15.09 -16.25
CA GLY A 113 7.06 15.59 -15.85
C GLY A 113 5.95 15.01 -16.73
N ILE A 114 4.94 14.39 -16.13
CA ILE A 114 3.70 14.02 -16.80
C ILE A 114 2.63 15.04 -16.41
N ASN A 115 2.11 15.75 -17.42
CA ASN A 115 1.15 16.84 -17.27
C ASN A 115 1.66 18.00 -16.38
N THR A 116 2.99 18.18 -16.34
CA THR A 116 3.69 19.31 -15.71
C THR A 116 4.99 19.60 -16.46
N ILE A 117 5.45 20.86 -16.40
CA ILE A 117 6.76 21.29 -16.91
C ILE A 117 7.77 21.58 -15.80
N GLY A 118 7.33 21.60 -14.54
CA GLY A 118 8.16 21.90 -13.37
C GLY A 118 8.39 20.65 -12.53
N ALA A 119 8.88 19.57 -13.13
CA ALA A 119 9.15 18.32 -12.41
C ALA A 119 10.26 18.53 -11.35
N GLN A 120 9.87 18.41 -10.08
CA GLN A 120 10.77 18.64 -8.94
C GLN A 120 11.53 17.37 -8.53
N GLN A 121 11.08 16.21 -9.02
CA GLN A 121 11.69 14.91 -8.81
C GLN A 121 11.87 14.20 -10.15
N LEU A 122 12.64 13.09 -10.14
CA LEU A 122 12.93 12.32 -11.35
C LEU A 122 11.67 11.96 -12.15
N LEU A 123 10.55 11.73 -11.46
CA LEU A 123 9.23 11.59 -12.07
C LEU A 123 8.22 12.41 -11.27
N THR A 124 7.49 13.32 -11.93
CA THR A 124 6.39 14.09 -11.34
C THR A 124 5.12 13.87 -12.15
N LEU A 125 4.09 13.29 -11.55
CA LEU A 125 2.76 13.16 -12.14
C LEU A 125 1.87 14.26 -11.57
N SER A 126 1.28 15.08 -12.43
CA SER A 126 0.38 16.15 -12.00
C SER A 126 -1.02 15.93 -12.56
N HIS A 127 -2.03 16.06 -11.72
CA HIS A 127 -3.43 16.04 -12.12
C HIS A 127 -4.23 16.98 -11.23
N ALA A 128 -5.33 17.56 -11.74
CA ALA A 128 -6.10 18.57 -11.01
C ALA A 128 -6.81 18.04 -9.75
N HIS A 129 -7.04 16.73 -9.68
CA HIS A 129 -7.74 16.08 -8.58
C HIS A 129 -6.93 14.89 -8.05
N THR A 130 -6.84 13.83 -8.86
CA THR A 130 -6.20 12.57 -8.44
C THR A 130 -5.08 12.17 -9.40
N PRO A 131 -3.80 12.46 -9.11
CA PRO A 131 -2.71 11.85 -9.86
C PRO A 131 -2.65 10.35 -9.51
N VAL A 132 -2.60 9.50 -10.54
CA VAL A 132 -2.65 8.04 -10.40
C VAL A 132 -1.44 7.41 -11.10
N PHE A 133 -0.80 6.47 -10.43
CA PHE A 133 0.06 5.48 -11.04
C PHE A 133 -0.68 4.13 -11.04
N ARG A 134 -1.00 3.64 -12.24
CA ARG A 134 -1.80 2.43 -12.45
C ARG A 134 -0.96 1.30 -13.00
N PHE A 135 -1.15 0.12 -12.44
CA PHE A 135 -0.71 -1.15 -13.00
C PHE A 135 -1.93 -1.87 -13.56
N ASP A 136 -1.99 -1.93 -14.88
CA ASP A 136 -3.13 -2.44 -15.63
C ASP A 136 -2.82 -3.81 -16.23
N ARG A 137 -3.74 -4.77 -16.13
CA ARG A 137 -3.67 -6.03 -16.86
C ARG A 137 -4.69 -6.02 -17.98
N ALA A 138 -4.21 -6.15 -19.22
CA ALA A 138 -5.02 -6.00 -20.43
C ALA A 138 -6.14 -7.06 -20.62
N ASP A 139 -6.23 -8.09 -19.77
CA ASP A 139 -7.25 -9.13 -19.87
C ASP A 139 -8.53 -8.70 -19.11
N PRO A 140 -9.73 -8.83 -19.70
CA PRO A 140 -10.99 -8.49 -19.02
C PRO A 140 -11.18 -9.24 -17.69
N GLY A 141 -11.65 -8.53 -16.67
CA GLY A 141 -11.96 -9.10 -15.35
C GLY A 141 -10.74 -9.42 -14.50
N LYS A 142 -9.53 -9.01 -14.89
CA LYS A 142 -8.36 -9.06 -14.02
C LYS A 142 -8.39 -7.92 -13.02
N PHE A 143 -7.77 -8.17 -11.87
CA PHE A 143 -7.55 -7.16 -10.85
C PHE A 143 -6.44 -6.21 -11.29
N ASP A 144 -6.75 -4.92 -11.25
CA ASP A 144 -5.77 -3.86 -11.39
C ASP A 144 -5.38 -3.31 -10.03
N PHE A 145 -4.27 -2.58 -10.00
CA PHE A 145 -3.77 -1.94 -8.80
C PHE A 145 -3.37 -0.50 -9.11
N GLU A 146 -3.76 0.40 -8.21
CA GLU A 146 -3.50 1.82 -8.34
C GLU A 146 -2.92 2.39 -7.05
N ILE A 147 -1.90 3.23 -7.21
CA ILE A 147 -1.38 4.12 -6.19
C ILE A 147 -1.78 5.53 -6.61
N TYR A 148 -2.51 6.23 -5.76
CA TYR A 148 -2.97 7.57 -6.07
C TYR A 148 -2.97 8.48 -4.86
N GLN A 149 -3.02 9.77 -5.13
CA GLN A 149 -3.15 10.80 -4.11
C GLN A 149 -4.55 11.42 -4.24
N ALA A 150 -5.22 11.61 -3.10
CA ALA A 150 -6.50 12.32 -2.99
C ALA A 150 -6.57 12.99 -1.62
N ASP A 151 -7.18 14.17 -1.53
CA ASP A 151 -7.46 14.87 -0.26
C ASP A 151 -6.27 14.97 0.72
N GLY A 152 -5.05 15.09 0.19
CA GLY A 152 -3.80 15.15 0.96
C GLY A 152 -3.19 13.78 1.34
N GLY A 153 -3.94 12.69 1.22
CA GLY A 153 -3.50 11.33 1.56
C GLY A 153 -3.00 10.50 0.37
N LEU A 154 -2.32 9.39 0.69
CA LEU A 154 -1.87 8.35 -0.23
C LEU A 154 -2.80 7.13 -0.13
N PHE A 155 -3.30 6.67 -1.27
CA PHE A 155 -4.28 5.61 -1.36
C PHE A 155 -3.77 4.45 -2.20
N PHE A 156 -4.12 3.25 -1.75
CA PHE A 156 -3.92 1.99 -2.44
C PHE A 156 -5.28 1.36 -2.69
N ARG A 157 -5.61 1.15 -3.97
CA ARG A 157 -6.86 0.50 -4.36
C ARG A 157 -6.62 -0.54 -5.44
N GLY A 158 -7.57 -1.45 -5.56
CA GLY A 158 -7.54 -2.48 -6.58
C GLY A 158 -8.89 -3.15 -6.71
N GLY A 159 -9.01 -4.01 -7.70
CA GLY A 159 -10.25 -4.73 -7.98
C GLY A 159 -10.41 -5.05 -9.46
N ALA A 160 -11.39 -5.89 -9.77
CA ALA A 160 -11.62 -6.37 -11.12
C ALA A 160 -12.10 -5.25 -12.05
N ASP A 161 -11.54 -5.21 -13.27
CA ASP A 161 -11.99 -4.31 -14.34
C ASP A 161 -13.42 -4.68 -14.80
N ALA A 162 -14.43 -4.12 -14.12
CA ALA A 162 -15.84 -4.23 -14.49
C ALA A 162 -16.55 -2.90 -14.27
N VAL A 163 -17.36 -2.52 -15.27
CA VAL A 163 -18.17 -1.29 -15.25
C VAL A 163 -19.22 -1.40 -14.15
N GLY A 164 -19.05 -0.65 -13.05
CA GLY A 164 -20.07 -0.52 -12.01
C GLY A 164 -19.59 -0.23 -10.59
N ALA A 165 -18.41 -0.72 -10.17
CA ALA A 165 -17.76 -0.43 -8.87
C ALA A 165 -16.43 -1.23 -8.74
N GLY A 166 -15.61 -1.29 -9.79
CA GLY A 166 -14.55 -2.29 -9.92
C GLY A 166 -13.31 -2.12 -9.03
N LEU A 167 -13.13 -0.98 -8.33
CA LEU A 167 -11.98 -0.75 -7.45
C LEU A 167 -12.45 -0.42 -6.03
N HIS A 168 -11.81 -1.01 -5.02
CA HIS A 168 -12.03 -0.71 -3.61
C HIS A 168 -10.73 -0.20 -2.97
N GLU A 169 -10.82 0.85 -2.15
CA GLU A 169 -9.72 1.27 -1.30
C GLU A 169 -9.49 0.24 -0.19
N PHE A 170 -8.28 -0.32 -0.12
CA PHE A 170 -7.93 -1.26 0.93
C PHE A 170 -6.94 -0.70 1.95
N VAL A 171 -6.03 0.19 1.53
CA VAL A 171 -5.10 0.89 2.45
C VAL A 171 -5.07 2.39 2.12
N VAL A 172 -5.13 3.21 3.16
CA VAL A 172 -5.01 4.67 3.08
C VAL A 172 -3.99 5.15 4.11
N ILE A 173 -3.14 6.10 3.72
CA ILE A 173 -2.37 6.94 4.63
C ILE A 173 -2.88 8.36 4.47
N ASP A 174 -3.55 8.91 5.48
CA ASP A 174 -4.15 10.24 5.37
C ASP A 174 -3.10 11.37 5.45
N ASP A 175 -3.58 12.62 5.30
CA ASP A 175 -2.76 13.84 5.28
C ASP A 175 -2.04 14.15 6.60
N ILE A 176 -2.41 13.46 7.69
CA ILE A 176 -1.76 13.56 9.01
C ILE A 176 -1.06 12.26 9.44
N GLY A 177 -0.88 11.33 8.51
CA GLY A 177 -0.11 10.09 8.69
C GLY A 177 -0.80 9.05 9.56
N ARG A 178 -2.13 8.92 9.47
CA ARG A 178 -2.90 7.79 10.01
C ARG A 178 -3.11 6.75 8.91
N VAL A 179 -3.00 5.48 9.28
CA VAL A 179 -3.19 4.34 8.37
C VAL A 179 -4.60 3.77 8.55
N GLY A 180 -5.38 3.73 7.49
CA GLY A 180 -6.65 3.02 7.41
C GLY A 180 -6.50 1.73 6.61
N ILE A 181 -7.00 0.61 7.13
CA ILE A 181 -7.15 -0.65 6.40
C ILE A 181 -8.65 -0.98 6.37
N GLY A 182 -9.23 -1.08 5.17
CA GLY A 182 -10.69 -1.23 5.00
C GLY A 182 -11.51 0.03 5.33
N THR A 183 -10.85 1.18 5.55
CA THR A 183 -11.50 2.48 5.75
C THR A 183 -10.66 3.61 5.15
N THR A 184 -11.33 4.62 4.60
CA THR A 184 -10.70 5.84 4.06
C THR A 184 -10.65 6.98 5.09
N THR A 185 -11.27 6.80 6.27
CA THR A 185 -11.38 7.83 7.32
C THR A 185 -10.87 7.30 8.66
N PRO A 186 -9.58 6.93 8.77
CA PRO A 186 -9.03 6.40 10.02
C PRO A 186 -9.16 7.42 11.15
N ALA A 187 -9.76 7.05 12.28
CA ALA A 187 -9.90 7.94 13.43
C ALA A 187 -8.61 7.98 14.28
N GLN A 188 -7.82 6.90 14.25
CA GLN A 188 -6.59 6.71 15.03
C GLN A 188 -5.39 6.44 14.12
N LYS A 189 -4.16 6.44 14.67
CA LYS A 189 -2.91 6.21 13.92
C LYS A 189 -2.92 4.94 13.07
N LEU A 190 -3.57 3.89 13.53
CA LEU A 190 -3.93 2.72 12.75
C LEU A 190 -5.41 2.40 13.02
N THR A 191 -6.21 2.28 11.96
CA THR A 191 -7.61 1.85 12.02
C THR A 191 -7.79 0.69 11.06
N VAL A 192 -8.16 -0.49 11.57
CA VAL A 192 -8.57 -1.64 10.77
C VAL A 192 -10.08 -1.78 10.88
N SER A 193 -10.78 -1.70 9.77
CA SER A 193 -12.24 -1.67 9.71
C SER A 193 -12.76 -2.81 8.84
N ASP A 194 -13.49 -3.73 9.45
CA ASP A 194 -14.18 -4.86 8.83
C ASP A 194 -15.40 -5.21 9.70
N ALA A 195 -16.24 -6.17 9.29
CA ALA A 195 -17.30 -6.74 10.12
C ALA A 195 -16.74 -7.46 11.36
N GLU A 196 -15.60 -8.14 11.22
CA GLU A 196 -14.84 -8.76 12.32
C GLU A 196 -13.34 -8.55 12.06
N PRO A 197 -12.77 -7.37 12.37
CA PRO A 197 -11.37 -7.11 12.07
C PRO A 197 -10.47 -7.99 12.94
N ILE A 198 -9.50 -8.64 12.28
CA ILE A 198 -8.53 -9.55 12.88
C ILE A 198 -7.13 -8.99 12.70
N PHE A 199 -6.36 -8.93 13.78
CA PHE A 199 -4.91 -8.77 13.72
C PHE A 199 -4.26 -10.10 14.06
N ARG A 200 -3.62 -10.73 13.07
CA ARG A 200 -2.95 -12.03 13.21
C ARG A 200 -1.44 -11.87 13.31
N LEU A 201 -0.85 -12.59 14.26
CA LEU A 201 0.58 -12.86 14.35
C LEU A 201 0.78 -14.33 14.01
N GLU A 202 1.23 -14.58 12.78
CA GLU A 202 1.50 -15.91 12.24
C GLU A 202 2.98 -16.22 12.34
N ARG A 203 3.33 -17.44 12.78
CA ARG A 203 4.69 -17.95 12.72
C ARG A 203 4.79 -18.92 11.54
N ASN A 204 5.75 -18.66 10.65
CA ASN A 204 5.89 -19.43 9.42
C ASN A 204 6.76 -20.68 9.64
N GLY A 205 6.09 -21.82 9.80
CA GLY A 205 6.68 -23.16 9.87
C GLY A 205 5.66 -24.21 10.32
N GLY A 206 6.01 -25.49 10.23
CA GLY A 206 5.11 -26.57 10.61
C GLY A 206 5.01 -26.75 12.12
N GLY A 207 3.78 -26.85 12.65
CA GLY A 207 3.51 -27.12 14.08
C GLY A 207 3.64 -25.88 14.96
N GLU A 208 3.44 -24.71 14.39
CA GLU A 208 3.64 -23.43 15.06
C GLU A 208 2.33 -22.92 15.68
N PHE A 209 2.47 -22.05 16.68
CA PHE A 209 1.35 -21.41 17.35
C PHE A 209 1.14 -20.03 16.76
N ASP A 210 -0.10 -19.78 16.37
CA ASP A 210 -0.53 -18.47 15.89
C ASP A 210 -1.40 -17.80 16.94
N PHE A 211 -1.41 -16.47 16.91
CA PHE A 211 -2.19 -15.65 17.81
C PHE A 211 -2.98 -14.59 17.05
N GLU A 212 -4.21 -14.37 17.49
CA GLU A 212 -5.09 -13.35 16.93
C GLU A 212 -5.69 -12.46 18.01
N LEU A 213 -5.81 -11.17 17.67
CA LEU A 213 -6.71 -10.24 18.33
C LEU A 213 -7.90 -9.98 17.41
N VAL A 214 -9.11 -10.22 17.91
CA VAL A 214 -10.34 -10.12 17.12
C VAL A 214 -11.32 -9.19 17.81
N ASN A 215 -11.84 -8.21 17.08
CA ASN A 215 -13.06 -7.51 17.47
C ASN A 215 -14.24 -8.25 16.83
N ALA A 216 -14.85 -9.15 17.60
CA ALA A 216 -15.84 -10.08 17.12
C ALA A 216 -17.24 -9.44 17.00
N SER A 217 -18.12 -10.08 16.24
CA SER A 217 -19.54 -9.72 16.20
C SER A 217 -20.13 -9.58 17.62
N GLY A 218 -20.82 -8.46 17.85
CA GLY A 218 -21.33 -8.09 19.18
C GLY A 218 -20.42 -7.15 19.98
N GLY A 219 -19.21 -6.86 19.50
CA GLY A 219 -18.26 -5.92 20.11
C GLY A 219 -17.36 -6.55 21.19
N ASP A 220 -17.26 -7.88 21.21
CA ASP A 220 -16.35 -8.58 22.12
C ASP A 220 -14.91 -8.49 21.59
N LEU A 221 -13.95 -8.25 22.48
CA LEU A 221 -12.53 -8.39 22.18
C LEU A 221 -12.08 -9.81 22.55
N ARG A 222 -11.57 -10.57 21.58
CA ARG A 222 -11.13 -11.96 21.78
C ARG A 222 -9.64 -12.11 21.49
N PHE A 223 -8.95 -12.78 22.39
CA PHE A 223 -7.61 -13.31 22.19
C PHE A 223 -7.76 -14.79 21.82
N ARG A 224 -7.32 -15.14 20.61
CA ARG A 224 -7.34 -16.52 20.13
C ARG A 224 -5.93 -17.04 19.93
N GLY A 225 -5.75 -18.34 20.06
CA GLY A 225 -4.50 -18.99 19.73
C GLY A 225 -4.61 -20.51 19.67
N GLY A 226 -3.60 -21.13 19.10
CA GLY A 226 -3.56 -22.56 18.91
C GLY A 226 -2.54 -22.97 17.85
N ALA A 227 -2.34 -24.27 17.71
CA ALA A 227 -1.59 -24.81 16.59
C ALA A 227 -2.41 -24.61 15.32
N ASP A 228 -1.90 -23.84 14.36
CA ASP A 228 -2.54 -23.69 13.05
C ASP A 228 -1.51 -23.34 11.99
N ASP A 229 -1.66 -23.94 10.81
CA ASP A 229 -0.85 -23.67 9.61
C ASP A 229 -1.77 -23.48 8.37
N THR A 230 -3.08 -23.81 8.42
CA THR A 230 -3.95 -23.76 7.22
C THR A 230 -5.48 -23.80 7.46
N SER A 231 -6.02 -23.74 8.69
CA SER A 231 -7.47 -23.92 8.95
C SER A 231 -8.02 -22.88 9.96
N PRO A 232 -9.27 -22.39 9.84
CA PRO A 232 -9.80 -21.29 10.68
C PRO A 232 -9.99 -21.59 12.19
N GLY A 233 -9.37 -22.63 12.74
CA GLY A 233 -9.61 -23.14 14.09
C GLY A 233 -8.57 -22.71 15.12
N LEU A 234 -8.41 -21.41 15.37
CA LEU A 234 -7.80 -20.97 16.63
C LEU A 234 -8.81 -21.09 17.77
N ASN A 235 -8.37 -21.47 18.96
CA ASN A 235 -9.23 -21.55 20.13
C ASN A 235 -9.41 -20.17 20.76
N GLU A 236 -10.60 -19.86 21.27
CA GLU A 236 -10.78 -18.71 22.16
C GLU A 236 -10.09 -18.96 23.51
N LEU A 237 -9.04 -18.18 23.78
CA LEU A 237 -8.30 -18.25 25.04
C LEU A 237 -8.91 -17.29 26.06
N VAL A 238 -9.12 -16.04 25.66
CA VAL A 238 -9.69 -14.99 26.53
C VAL A 238 -10.71 -14.16 25.75
N THR A 239 -11.87 -13.92 26.36
CA THR A 239 -12.95 -13.08 25.83
C THR A 239 -13.21 -11.91 26.78
N PHE A 240 -13.14 -10.68 26.29
CA PHE A 240 -13.67 -9.50 26.96
C PHE A 240 -14.97 -9.13 26.27
N THR A 241 -16.09 -9.31 26.96
CA THR A 241 -17.40 -9.02 26.37
C THR A 241 -17.64 -7.52 26.29
N ALA A 242 -18.46 -7.09 25.35
CA ALA A 242 -18.92 -5.69 25.27
C ALA A 242 -19.61 -5.21 26.57
N SER A 243 -20.10 -6.14 27.40
CA SER A 243 -20.71 -5.85 28.71
C SER A 243 -19.71 -5.72 29.89
N GLY A 244 -18.41 -5.80 29.61
CA GLY A 244 -17.35 -5.68 30.62
C GLY A 244 -17.25 -6.92 31.52
N ARG A 245 -17.28 -8.11 30.91
CA ARG A 245 -17.03 -9.41 31.56
C ARG A 245 -15.85 -10.11 30.89
N VAL A 246 -15.09 -10.87 31.67
CA VAL A 246 -13.93 -11.64 31.19
C VAL A 246 -14.24 -13.13 31.25
N GLY A 247 -14.10 -13.82 30.12
CA GLY A 247 -14.10 -15.27 30.03
C GLY A 247 -12.70 -15.78 29.73
N ILE A 248 -12.21 -16.76 30.48
CA ILE A 248 -11.00 -17.53 30.15
C ILE A 248 -11.48 -18.94 29.78
N GLY A 249 -11.20 -19.40 28.56
CA GLY A 249 -11.71 -20.66 28.02
C GLY A 249 -13.23 -20.66 27.70
N THR A 250 -13.88 -19.49 27.69
CA THR A 250 -15.30 -19.34 27.33
C THR A 250 -15.58 -18.00 26.65
N THR A 251 -16.56 -17.99 25.75
CA THR A 251 -17.08 -16.78 25.07
C THR A 251 -18.34 -16.22 25.70
N ALA A 252 -18.95 -16.95 26.64
CA ALA A 252 -20.23 -16.57 27.26
C ALA A 252 -20.12 -16.49 28.79
N PRO A 253 -19.28 -15.60 29.35
CA PRO A 253 -19.18 -15.43 30.80
C PRO A 253 -20.50 -14.87 31.37
N ASP A 254 -21.07 -15.61 32.33
CA ASP A 254 -22.28 -15.23 33.05
C ASP A 254 -21.98 -14.39 34.31
N GLN A 255 -20.71 -14.26 34.69
CA GLN A 255 -20.18 -13.43 35.78
C GLN A 255 -19.15 -12.41 35.28
N LYS A 256 -18.64 -11.56 36.18
CA LYS A 256 -17.59 -10.57 35.84
C LYS A 256 -16.28 -11.23 35.38
N LEU A 257 -15.93 -12.35 35.98
CA LEU A 257 -14.85 -13.24 35.56
C LEU A 257 -15.39 -14.67 35.58
N THR A 258 -15.31 -15.38 34.47
CA THR A 258 -15.61 -16.81 34.36
C THR A 258 -14.37 -17.51 33.84
N VAL A 259 -13.85 -18.48 34.59
CA VAL A 259 -12.77 -19.38 34.14
C VAL A 259 -13.42 -20.73 33.85
N SER A 260 -13.38 -21.16 32.60
CA SER A 260 -14.04 -22.37 32.12
C SER A 260 -12.97 -23.35 31.63
N ASP A 261 -12.85 -24.46 32.35
CA ASP A 261 -12.00 -25.60 32.02
C ASP A 261 -12.63 -26.86 32.62
N ALA A 262 -12.07 -28.05 32.38
CA ALA A 262 -12.50 -29.27 33.07
C ALA A 262 -12.19 -29.19 34.57
N GLU A 263 -11.08 -28.55 34.94
CA GLU A 263 -10.58 -28.41 36.30
C GLU A 263 -10.07 -26.97 36.50
N PRO A 264 -10.95 -25.95 36.53
CA PRO A 264 -10.50 -24.56 36.52
C PRO A 264 -9.75 -24.23 37.82
N VAL A 265 -8.56 -23.65 37.66
CA VAL A 265 -7.69 -23.20 38.75
C VAL A 265 -7.44 -21.69 38.61
N VAL A 266 -7.55 -20.98 39.72
CA VAL A 266 -7.05 -19.61 39.86
C VAL A 266 -5.93 -19.62 40.89
N ARG A 267 -4.70 -19.32 40.44
CA ARG A 267 -3.50 -19.28 41.27
C ARG A 267 -3.06 -17.85 41.56
N LEU A 268 -2.69 -17.59 42.80
CA LEU A 268 -1.91 -16.44 43.23
C LEU A 268 -0.51 -16.95 43.56
N GLU A 269 0.47 -16.54 42.77
CA GLU A 269 1.86 -16.95 42.92
C GLU A 269 2.66 -15.89 43.68
N ALA A 270 3.50 -16.34 44.60
CA ALA A 270 4.46 -15.45 45.25
C ALA A 270 5.78 -15.48 44.49
N ASP A 271 6.10 -14.38 43.78
CA ASP A 271 7.34 -14.27 42.99
C ASP A 271 8.60 -14.40 43.88
N GLY A 272 9.19 -15.60 43.92
CA GLY A 272 10.44 -15.89 44.62
C GLY A 272 10.57 -17.37 45.01
N ALA A 273 11.77 -17.95 44.91
CA ALA A 273 12.01 -19.34 45.28
C ALA A 273 11.57 -19.61 46.73
N GLY A 274 10.65 -20.56 46.95
CA GLY A 274 10.09 -20.87 48.27
C GLY A 274 8.90 -20.00 48.68
N GLY A 275 8.39 -19.12 47.81
CA GLY A 275 7.19 -18.33 48.06
C GLY A 275 5.95 -19.22 48.22
N PRO A 276 5.03 -18.92 49.15
CA PRO A 276 3.79 -19.68 49.27
C PRO A 276 2.85 -19.30 48.13
N ASP A 277 2.44 -20.29 47.36
CA ASP A 277 1.38 -20.15 46.38
C ASP A 277 0.04 -20.48 47.02
N PHE A 278 -1.01 -19.92 46.43
CA PHE A 278 -2.39 -20.20 46.81
C PHE A 278 -3.24 -20.45 45.58
N GLU A 279 -4.02 -21.53 45.59
CA GLU A 279 -4.95 -21.88 44.53
C GLU A 279 -6.37 -22.03 45.06
N LEU A 280 -7.31 -21.57 44.24
CA LEU A 280 -8.70 -21.98 44.28
C LEU A 280 -8.98 -22.88 43.07
N MET A 281 -9.47 -24.09 43.32
CA MET A 281 -9.70 -25.10 42.29
C MET A 281 -11.10 -25.70 42.43
N ASN A 282 -11.77 -25.90 41.29
CA ASN A 282 -12.96 -26.76 41.21
C ASN A 282 -12.59 -28.02 40.45
N THR A 283 -12.94 -29.19 41.00
CA THR A 283 -12.59 -30.46 40.38
C THR A 283 -13.67 -31.03 39.47
N THR A 284 -13.32 -32.01 38.64
CA THR A 284 -14.27 -32.82 37.84
C THR A 284 -15.23 -33.59 38.73
N ALA A 285 -14.84 -33.90 39.98
CA ALA A 285 -15.73 -34.46 40.98
C ALA A 285 -16.70 -33.43 41.58
N GLY A 286 -16.49 -32.13 41.30
CA GLY A 286 -17.26 -30.99 41.84
C GLY A 286 -16.77 -30.51 43.21
N ASP A 287 -15.57 -30.92 43.63
CA ASP A 287 -15.01 -30.47 44.90
C ASP A 287 -14.42 -29.06 44.74
N LEU A 288 -14.67 -28.18 45.72
CA LEU A 288 -13.96 -26.91 45.84
C LEU A 288 -12.75 -27.10 46.77
N ARG A 289 -11.55 -26.80 46.28
CA ARG A 289 -10.31 -26.92 47.06
C ARG A 289 -9.61 -25.59 47.21
N PHE A 290 -9.17 -25.34 48.43
CA PHE A 290 -8.21 -24.29 48.77
C PHE A 290 -6.86 -24.97 48.98
N ARG A 291 -5.91 -24.69 48.09
CA ARG A 291 -4.60 -25.32 48.10
C ARG A 291 -3.52 -24.29 48.38
N GLY A 292 -2.44 -24.73 49.00
CA GLY A 292 -1.29 -23.86 49.24
C GLY A 292 -0.07 -24.66 49.64
N GLY A 293 1.10 -24.02 49.52
CA GLY A 293 2.38 -24.65 49.78
C GLY A 293 3.52 -23.80 49.24
N ALA A 294 4.75 -24.09 49.69
CA ALA A 294 5.93 -23.39 49.19
C ALA A 294 6.28 -23.87 47.76
N ASP A 295 6.49 -22.91 46.85
CA ASP A 295 6.99 -23.18 45.50
C ASP A 295 8.45 -23.68 45.54
N GLY A 296 8.77 -24.67 44.72
CA GLY A 296 10.16 -25.08 44.48
C GLY A 296 10.64 -26.41 45.07
N THR A 297 9.77 -27.29 45.59
CA THR A 297 10.18 -28.66 45.97
C THR A 297 9.87 -29.73 44.92
N GLY A 298 9.18 -29.37 43.83
CA GLY A 298 8.64 -30.33 42.86
C GLY A 298 7.44 -31.14 43.39
N ALA A 299 7.08 -30.98 44.67
CA ALA A 299 5.77 -31.35 45.18
C ALA A 299 4.79 -30.22 44.81
N GLY A 300 3.66 -30.57 44.21
CA GLY A 300 2.57 -29.61 43.98
C GLY A 300 2.00 -29.09 45.30
N LEU A 301 1.08 -28.12 45.22
CA LEU A 301 0.44 -27.57 46.42
C LEU A 301 -0.33 -28.62 47.22
N ASP A 302 -0.39 -28.45 48.53
CA ASP A 302 -1.17 -29.31 49.41
C ASP A 302 -2.64 -28.88 49.41
N ASP A 303 -3.55 -29.86 49.48
CA ASP A 303 -4.98 -29.61 49.66
C ASP A 303 -5.24 -29.24 51.13
N LEU A 304 -5.22 -27.94 51.44
CA LEU A 304 -5.38 -27.43 52.80
C LEU A 304 -6.83 -27.61 53.29
N VAL A 305 -7.79 -27.22 52.45
CA VAL A 305 -9.23 -27.36 52.74
C VAL A 305 -9.95 -27.87 51.50
N THR A 306 -10.71 -28.95 51.66
CA THR A 306 -11.57 -29.54 50.62
C THR A 306 -13.02 -29.44 51.04
N PHE A 307 -13.86 -28.85 50.19
CA PHE A 307 -15.31 -28.96 50.24
C PHE A 307 -15.72 -29.95 49.16
N THR A 308 -16.20 -31.13 49.56
CA THR A 308 -16.61 -32.14 48.58
C THR A 308 -17.90 -31.73 47.89
N ALA A 309 -18.15 -32.23 46.68
CA ALA A 309 -19.44 -32.05 46.00
C ALA A 309 -20.64 -32.57 46.83
N SER A 310 -20.39 -33.50 47.75
CA SER A 310 -21.37 -34.02 48.71
C SER A 310 -21.59 -33.15 49.96
N GLY A 311 -20.92 -32.01 50.06
CA GLY A 311 -21.08 -31.03 51.14
C GLY A 311 -20.29 -31.34 52.42
N ARG A 312 -19.28 -32.20 52.35
CA ARG A 312 -18.38 -32.51 53.48
C ARG A 312 -17.15 -31.61 53.43
N VAL A 313 -16.55 -31.36 54.59
CA VAL A 313 -15.35 -30.53 54.72
C VAL A 313 -14.19 -31.37 55.23
N GLY A 314 -13.07 -31.38 54.50
CA GLY A 314 -11.80 -31.92 54.94
C GLY A 314 -10.79 -30.80 55.18
N ILE A 315 -10.09 -30.81 56.31
CA ILE A 315 -8.91 -29.96 56.56
C ILE A 315 -7.69 -30.87 56.61
N GLY A 316 -6.74 -30.67 55.69
CA GLY A 316 -5.58 -31.56 55.50
C GLY A 316 -5.92 -32.92 54.88
N THR A 317 -7.16 -33.13 54.41
CA THR A 317 -7.60 -34.37 53.75
C THR A 317 -8.59 -34.07 52.64
N THR A 318 -8.55 -34.88 51.57
CA THR A 318 -9.47 -34.81 50.42
C THR A 318 -10.62 -35.80 50.52
N ALA A 319 -10.59 -36.71 51.51
CA ALA A 319 -11.56 -37.79 51.65
C ALA A 319 -12.22 -37.78 53.05
N PRO A 320 -12.99 -36.73 53.41
CA PRO A 320 -13.68 -36.68 54.67
C PRO A 320 -14.76 -37.79 54.78
N ASP A 321 -14.65 -38.59 55.82
CA ASP A 321 -15.57 -39.68 56.14
C ASP A 321 -16.81 -39.22 56.92
N GLN A 322 -16.75 -38.02 57.52
CA GLN A 322 -17.82 -37.33 58.23
C GLN A 322 -18.13 -35.97 57.59
N LEU A 323 -19.08 -35.21 58.17
CA LEU A 323 -19.39 -33.85 57.71
C LEU A 323 -18.16 -32.92 57.80
N LEU A 324 -17.32 -33.11 58.81
CA LEU A 324 -16.04 -32.42 58.99
C LEU A 324 -14.97 -33.44 59.45
N THR A 325 -13.87 -33.55 58.71
CA THR A 325 -12.71 -34.38 59.06
C THR A 325 -11.45 -33.51 59.09
N LEU A 326 -10.61 -33.64 60.12
CA LEU A 326 -9.32 -32.97 60.27
C LEU A 326 -8.21 -34.02 60.27
N SER A 327 -7.13 -33.80 59.52
CA SER A 327 -5.92 -34.65 59.51
C SER A 327 -4.68 -33.90 59.96
#